data_AF-A0A8S3QEC4-F1
#
_entry.id   AF-A0A8S3QEC4-F1
#
_cell.length_a   1.000
_cell.length_b   1.000
_cell.length_c   1.000
_cell.angle_alpha   90.00
_cell.angle_beta   90.00
_cell.angle_gamma   90.00
#
_symmetry.space_group_name_H-M   'P 1'
#
loop_
_entity.id
_entity.type
_entity.pdbx_description
1 polymer ?
#
loop_
_entity_poly.entity_id
_entity_poly.type
_entity_poly.pdbx_seq_one_letter_code
_entity_poly.pdbx_strand_id
1 'polypeptide(L)'
;MSSKLTFMSWNCRGIMSSVPYLVECLKNHDVDICALQEHWLRRHCVNVLESIDSTYSSVNPKCVDDSYPEAFKIRMEGGVTFIVKSSIVKYVESIDIEDTRITGIEIHTIHSENIYCFCVYLPASSKPFEHFRIYVERLYDIYMIYSQLGTVIILGDINAKVNGPRSFNSVRDKRSVTFAKFLDELRLVSLHLQSFGEGNTFTFQSYESGPSTAIDHILISKDNISLIDSARVLDDHSFNVSDHHPIIAKLILDNTVIADTETIIKQSKVSWNKAREKNNLEDFSFATSQHLWGVEIPSLGCSNCDIECYYSNIVDAIQQAETETLPHKTFVKYLKPYWTHHVNALHENMASKRQQWISCNRPRGEHVIFQEYKSAKRNFRRELRNAYQKHMQETYNSLEKDFDIDQKRLWSFLNKNKKSKSCLSRLIVNGRQCSTQDDILDGWAEHFESIFKQNTESEPVSDKERAITKTVEVAHKDFRGTFYNNTKLNITVNEVEKVLKCLKNNKASGLDNIEYEHLKYGGNSLRNHMTKLFNLVCYNFYSPKSWKSSLIVPLFKGGKNVKVIQTHIEE
;
A
#
# COMPACT_ATOMS: atom_id res chain seq x y z
N MET A 1 25.29 -3.19 -10.79
CA MET A 1 25.02 -3.58 -9.39
C MET A 1 23.97 -4.67 -9.45
N SER A 2 24.22 -5.85 -8.87
CA SER A 2 23.22 -6.92 -8.79
C SER A 2 22.12 -6.51 -7.81
N SER A 3 20.86 -6.54 -8.22
CA SER A 3 19.74 -6.38 -7.30
C SER A 3 19.39 -7.72 -6.66
N LYS A 4 18.70 -7.68 -5.52
CA LYS A 4 18.25 -8.88 -4.83
C LYS A 4 16.75 -8.79 -4.59
N LEU A 5 16.05 -9.90 -4.79
CA LEU A 5 14.65 -10.07 -4.39
C LEU A 5 14.58 -11.02 -3.20
N THR A 6 13.88 -10.59 -2.15
CA THR A 6 13.65 -11.38 -0.93
C THR A 6 12.25 -11.99 -0.95
N PHE A 7 12.19 -13.31 -1.03
CA PHE A 7 10.98 -14.11 -0.96
C PHE A 7 10.76 -14.66 0.45
N MET A 8 9.51 -14.69 0.90
CA MET A 8 9.08 -15.35 2.12
C MET A 8 7.92 -16.30 1.82
N SER A 9 7.90 -17.46 2.48
CA SER A 9 6.74 -18.36 2.51
C SER A 9 6.33 -18.59 3.95
N TRP A 10 5.03 -18.43 4.25
CA TRP A 10 4.53 -18.65 5.61
C TRP A 10 3.05 -19.06 5.69
N ASN A 11 2.80 -20.24 6.26
CA ASN A 11 1.48 -20.64 6.73
C ASN A 11 1.19 -19.93 8.06
N CYS A 12 0.31 -18.93 8.01
CA CYS A 12 0.05 -18.05 9.15
C CYS A 12 -1.04 -18.58 10.10
N ARG A 13 -1.75 -19.65 9.72
CA ARG A 13 -2.83 -20.27 10.50
C ARG A 13 -3.82 -19.26 11.09
N GLY A 14 -4.42 -18.48 10.20
CA GLY A 14 -5.38 -17.42 10.51
C GLY A 14 -4.71 -16.05 10.63
N ILE A 15 -4.91 -15.20 9.62
CA ILE A 15 -4.17 -13.93 9.53
C ILE A 15 -4.54 -12.94 10.64
N MET A 16 -5.78 -12.94 11.13
CA MET A 16 -6.27 -11.98 12.12
C MET A 16 -5.44 -11.95 13.42
N SER A 17 -4.94 -13.10 13.85
CA SER A 17 -4.05 -13.22 15.01
C SER A 17 -2.57 -13.07 14.68
N SER A 18 -2.22 -13.19 13.40
CA SER A 18 -0.86 -13.34 12.89
C SER A 18 -0.30 -12.05 12.29
N VAL A 19 -1.12 -11.01 12.10
CA VAL A 19 -0.72 -9.69 11.57
C VAL A 19 0.55 -9.12 12.24
N PRO A 20 0.68 -9.06 13.58
CA PRO A 20 1.86 -8.44 14.20
C PRO A 20 3.17 -9.15 13.80
N TYR A 21 3.14 -10.48 13.71
CA TYR A 21 4.32 -11.24 13.32
C TYR A 21 4.61 -11.14 11.84
N LEU A 22 3.57 -11.13 10.99
CA LEU A 22 3.76 -10.91 9.56
C LEU A 22 4.50 -9.59 9.32
N VAL A 23 4.04 -8.48 9.92
CA VAL A 23 4.65 -7.16 9.74
C VAL A 23 6.08 -7.13 10.26
N GLU A 24 6.36 -7.77 11.40
CA GLU A 24 7.70 -7.91 11.95
C GLU A 24 8.63 -8.61 10.96
N CYS A 25 8.22 -9.77 10.42
CA CYS A 25 9.00 -10.53 9.44
C CYS A 25 9.23 -9.75 8.16
N LEU A 26 8.17 -9.10 7.62
CA LEU A 26 8.25 -8.33 6.39
C LEU A 26 9.29 -7.21 6.50
N LYS A 27 9.29 -6.47 7.62
CA LYS A 27 10.20 -5.32 7.82
C LYS A 27 11.61 -5.72 8.21
N ASN A 28 11.77 -6.59 9.20
CA ASN A 28 13.10 -6.93 9.73
C ASN A 28 13.96 -7.69 8.72
N HIS A 29 13.33 -8.37 7.76
CA HIS A 29 14.02 -9.12 6.72
C HIS A 29 13.94 -8.48 5.35
N ASP A 30 13.34 -7.29 5.26
CA ASP A 30 13.12 -6.55 4.01
C ASP A 30 12.52 -7.43 2.90
N VAL A 31 11.43 -8.12 3.23
CA VAL A 31 10.78 -9.06 2.32
C VAL A 31 10.12 -8.29 1.19
N ASP A 32 10.38 -8.67 -0.06
CA ASP A 32 9.76 -8.07 -1.22
C ASP A 32 8.44 -8.78 -1.58
N ILE A 33 8.44 -10.12 -1.49
CA ILE A 33 7.30 -10.97 -1.85
C ILE A 33 7.08 -12.03 -0.79
N CYS A 34 5.90 -12.06 -0.19
CA CYS A 34 5.49 -13.06 0.79
C CYS A 34 4.32 -13.90 0.27
N ALA A 35 4.54 -15.19 0.05
CA ALA A 35 3.49 -16.18 -0.14
C ALA A 35 2.86 -16.52 1.22
N LEU A 36 1.60 -16.17 1.42
CA LEU A 36 0.88 -16.33 2.68
C LEU A 36 -0.22 -17.40 2.54
N GLN A 37 -0.15 -18.44 3.38
CA GLN A 37 -1.13 -19.53 3.41
C GLN A 37 -1.98 -19.50 4.68
N GLU A 38 -3.15 -20.16 4.60
CA GLU A 38 -4.14 -20.28 5.67
C GLU A 38 -4.54 -18.94 6.28
N HIS A 39 -4.71 -17.90 5.47
CA HIS A 39 -5.14 -16.60 6.01
C HIS A 39 -6.60 -16.65 6.54
N TRP A 40 -7.40 -17.64 6.14
CA TRP A 40 -8.77 -17.93 6.62
C TRP A 40 -9.77 -16.77 6.50
N LEU A 41 -9.50 -15.80 5.63
CA LEU A 41 -10.44 -14.70 5.41
C LEU A 41 -11.51 -15.15 4.42
N ARG A 42 -12.76 -14.85 4.77
CA ARG A 42 -13.91 -14.89 3.86
C ARG A 42 -13.84 -13.73 2.87
N ARG A 43 -14.58 -13.82 1.76
CA ARG A 43 -14.48 -12.81 0.68
C ARG A 43 -14.80 -11.41 1.18
N HIS A 44 -15.74 -11.25 2.12
CA HIS A 44 -16.10 -9.94 2.67
C HIS A 44 -15.04 -9.36 3.64
N CYS A 45 -14.15 -10.19 4.17
CA CYS A 45 -13.08 -9.78 5.10
C CYS A 45 -11.70 -9.62 4.43
N VAL A 46 -11.58 -9.92 3.13
CA VAL A 46 -10.28 -9.93 2.42
C VAL A 46 -9.54 -8.58 2.48
N ASN A 47 -10.29 -7.48 2.61
CA ASN A 47 -9.74 -6.12 2.71
C ASN A 47 -8.81 -5.93 3.92
N VAL A 48 -8.88 -6.82 4.92
CA VAL A 48 -7.92 -6.82 6.03
C VAL A 48 -6.49 -6.95 5.51
N LEU A 49 -6.25 -7.72 4.44
CA LEU A 49 -4.90 -7.93 3.88
C LEU A 49 -4.28 -6.60 3.40
N GLU A 50 -5.07 -5.74 2.75
CA GLU A 50 -4.66 -4.39 2.32
C GLU A 50 -4.39 -3.44 3.50
N SER A 51 -4.93 -3.74 4.68
CA SER A 51 -4.76 -2.93 5.88
C SER A 51 -3.53 -3.31 6.71
N ILE A 52 -2.88 -4.44 6.43
CA ILE A 52 -1.77 -5.01 7.23
C ILE A 52 -0.61 -4.01 7.35
N ASP A 53 -0.03 -3.58 6.22
CA ASP A 53 1.03 -2.57 6.17
C ASP A 53 0.83 -1.70 4.91
N SER A 54 1.17 -0.41 4.98
CA SER A 54 0.94 0.53 3.86
C SER A 54 2.04 0.48 2.81
N THR A 55 3.18 -0.15 3.13
CA THR A 55 4.27 -0.40 2.18
C THR A 55 4.14 -1.77 1.51
N TYR A 56 3.00 -2.44 1.71
CA TYR A 56 2.70 -3.73 1.12
C TYR A 56 1.27 -3.74 0.58
N SER A 57 1.01 -4.58 -0.40
CA SER A 57 -0.31 -4.78 -1.02
C SER A 57 -0.58 -6.27 -1.18
N SER A 58 -1.85 -6.68 -1.08
CA SER A 58 -2.23 -8.06 -1.33
C SER A 58 -2.50 -8.26 -2.81
N VAL A 59 -1.91 -9.32 -3.38
CA VAL A 59 -2.08 -9.67 -4.78
C VAL A 59 -2.77 -11.04 -4.85
N ASN A 60 -3.81 -11.08 -5.70
CA ASN A 60 -4.56 -12.30 -6.05
C ASN A 60 -5.04 -13.15 -4.84
N PRO A 61 -5.74 -12.57 -3.83
CA PRO A 61 -6.18 -13.33 -2.66
C PRO A 61 -7.32 -14.30 -3.00
N LYS A 62 -7.12 -15.59 -2.72
CA LYS A 62 -8.13 -16.65 -2.82
C LYS A 62 -8.68 -16.93 -1.42
N CYS A 63 -9.92 -16.53 -1.16
CA CYS A 63 -10.57 -16.62 0.14
C CYS A 63 -11.20 -18.00 0.41
N VAL A 64 -11.51 -18.28 1.67
CA VAL A 64 -12.33 -19.45 2.05
C VAL A 64 -13.79 -19.26 1.59
N ASP A 65 -14.49 -20.36 1.30
CA ASP A 65 -15.87 -20.34 0.79
C ASP A 65 -16.86 -19.72 1.81
N ASP A 66 -17.74 -18.85 1.31
CA ASP A 66 -18.76 -18.16 2.08
C ASP A 66 -19.98 -19.06 2.38
N SER A 67 -20.12 -20.21 1.69
CA SER A 67 -21.26 -21.13 1.80
C SER A 67 -21.44 -21.81 3.17
N TYR A 68 -20.42 -21.77 4.04
CA TYR A 68 -20.48 -22.34 5.38
C TYR A 68 -21.18 -21.39 6.37
N PRO A 69 -22.32 -21.80 7.00
CA PRO A 69 -23.07 -20.97 7.94
C PRO A 69 -22.22 -20.55 9.15
N GLU A 70 -22.34 -19.29 9.60
CA GLU A 70 -21.65 -18.76 10.79
C GLU A 70 -21.88 -19.60 12.07
N ALA A 71 -22.99 -20.33 12.13
CA ALA A 71 -23.39 -21.16 13.27
C ALA A 71 -22.51 -22.40 13.49
N PHE A 72 -21.72 -22.82 12.49
CA PHE A 72 -20.84 -23.98 12.62
C PHE A 72 -19.38 -23.53 12.85
N LYS A 73 -18.83 -23.86 14.03
CA LYS A 73 -17.39 -23.79 14.35
C LYS A 73 -16.57 -24.84 13.56
N ILE A 74 -16.79 -24.96 12.25
CA ILE A 74 -15.96 -25.81 11.39
C ILE A 74 -14.66 -25.04 11.13
N ARG A 75 -13.51 -25.73 11.22
CA ARG A 75 -12.21 -25.16 10.80
C ARG A 75 -12.36 -24.65 9.36
N MET A 76 -12.18 -23.35 9.16
CA MET A 76 -12.10 -22.78 7.82
C MET A 76 -10.84 -23.35 7.15
N GLU A 77 -10.98 -23.96 5.97
CA GLU A 77 -9.86 -24.54 5.23
C GLU A 77 -9.58 -23.71 3.97
N GLY A 78 -8.32 -23.36 3.74
CA GLY A 78 -7.90 -22.57 2.57
C GLY A 78 -7.48 -21.15 2.91
N GLY A 79 -7.40 -20.29 1.90
CA GLY A 79 -6.88 -18.94 2.05
C GLY A 79 -5.42 -18.85 1.59
N VAL A 80 -5.18 -18.37 0.37
CA VAL A 80 -3.83 -18.12 -0.16
C VAL A 80 -3.75 -16.75 -0.83
N THR A 81 -2.62 -16.08 -0.70
CA THR A 81 -2.37 -14.78 -1.33
C THR A 81 -0.88 -14.48 -1.38
N PHE A 82 -0.50 -13.49 -2.19
CA PHE A 82 0.79 -12.84 -2.07
C PHE A 82 0.66 -11.49 -1.35
N ILE A 83 1.60 -11.18 -0.46
CA ILE A 83 1.80 -9.85 0.10
C ILE A 83 3.08 -9.29 -0.53
N VAL A 84 2.95 -8.22 -1.32
CA VAL A 84 4.01 -7.69 -2.18
C VAL A 84 4.36 -6.27 -1.75
N LYS A 85 5.64 -5.96 -1.65
CA LYS A 85 6.14 -4.64 -1.28
C LYS A 85 5.74 -3.61 -2.34
N SER A 86 5.21 -2.47 -1.90
CA SER A 86 4.62 -1.46 -2.79
C SER A 86 5.62 -0.87 -3.78
N SER A 87 6.93 -0.91 -3.49
CA SER A 87 7.97 -0.46 -4.43
C SER A 87 8.05 -1.33 -5.69
N ILE A 88 7.70 -2.62 -5.58
CA ILE A 88 7.81 -3.57 -6.69
C ILE A 88 6.45 -4.03 -7.24
N VAL A 89 5.34 -3.72 -6.56
CA VAL A 89 3.99 -4.22 -6.93
C VAL A 89 3.58 -3.85 -8.36
N LYS A 90 4.07 -2.72 -8.89
CA LYS A 90 3.82 -2.27 -10.27
C LYS A 90 4.43 -3.19 -11.34
N TYR A 91 5.36 -4.05 -10.96
CA TYR A 91 5.98 -5.06 -11.82
C TYR A 91 5.36 -6.45 -11.64
N VAL A 92 4.31 -6.57 -10.83
CA VAL A 92 3.69 -7.85 -10.49
C VAL A 92 2.30 -7.92 -11.08
N GLU A 93 2.04 -8.93 -11.91
CA GLU A 93 0.73 -9.23 -12.48
C GLU A 93 0.15 -10.52 -11.89
N SER A 94 -1.16 -10.57 -11.72
CA SER A 94 -1.84 -11.75 -11.18
C SER A 94 -2.08 -12.79 -12.26
N ILE A 95 -1.71 -14.05 -11.99
CA ILE A 95 -2.04 -15.18 -12.85
C ILE A 95 -3.38 -15.75 -12.40
N ASP A 96 -4.35 -15.82 -13.32
CA ASP A 96 -5.65 -16.38 -12.98
C ASP A 96 -5.61 -17.90 -12.93
N ILE A 97 -5.69 -18.43 -11.71
CA ILE A 97 -5.82 -19.86 -11.44
C ILE A 97 -7.15 -20.05 -10.74
N GLU A 98 -8.05 -20.82 -11.35
CA GLU A 98 -9.32 -21.23 -10.76
C GLU A 98 -9.07 -22.32 -9.69
N ASP A 99 -8.55 -21.88 -8.54
CA ASP A 99 -8.30 -22.73 -7.40
C ASP A 99 -8.36 -21.96 -6.07
N THR A 100 -8.65 -22.65 -4.97
CA THR A 100 -8.76 -22.06 -3.62
C THR A 100 -7.51 -22.25 -2.75
N ARG A 101 -6.58 -23.08 -3.22
CA ARG A 101 -5.34 -23.52 -2.57
C ARG A 101 -4.09 -23.14 -3.36
N ILE A 102 -4.24 -22.73 -4.61
CA ILE A 102 -3.15 -22.27 -5.48
C ILE A 102 -3.49 -20.88 -6.02
N THR A 103 -2.55 -19.95 -5.91
CA THR A 103 -2.62 -18.64 -6.55
C THR A 103 -1.27 -18.29 -7.16
N GLY A 104 -1.25 -17.50 -8.24
CA GLY A 104 -0.05 -17.21 -9.00
C GLY A 104 0.14 -15.71 -9.25
N ILE A 105 1.41 -15.32 -9.39
CA ILE A 105 1.83 -14.00 -9.86
C ILE A 105 2.98 -14.14 -10.87
N GLU A 106 3.03 -13.23 -11.82
CA GLU A 106 4.14 -13.00 -12.74
C GLU A 106 4.89 -11.74 -12.30
N ILE A 107 6.21 -11.79 -12.27
CA ILE A 107 7.09 -10.67 -11.95
C ILE A 107 7.85 -10.31 -13.23
N HIS A 108 7.55 -9.14 -13.77
CA HIS A 108 8.20 -8.61 -14.96
C HIS A 108 9.61 -8.14 -14.63
N THR A 109 10.58 -8.59 -15.42
CA THR A 109 11.97 -8.17 -15.29
C THR A 109 12.46 -7.49 -16.57
N ILE A 110 13.37 -6.52 -16.46
CA ILE A 110 13.75 -5.66 -17.61
C ILE A 110 14.82 -6.32 -18.49
N HIS A 111 15.72 -7.11 -17.88
CA HIS A 111 16.90 -7.68 -18.54
C HIS A 111 17.14 -9.16 -18.20
N SER A 112 16.17 -9.82 -17.57
CA SER A 112 16.19 -11.25 -17.27
C SER A 112 14.89 -11.89 -17.77
N GLU A 113 14.78 -13.20 -17.65
CA GLU A 113 13.50 -13.88 -17.86
C GLU A 113 12.52 -13.50 -16.75
N ASN A 114 11.22 -13.47 -17.08
CA ASN A 114 10.17 -13.24 -16.10
C ASN A 114 10.16 -14.33 -15.04
N ILE A 115 9.72 -13.98 -13.82
CA ILE A 115 9.65 -14.90 -12.70
C ILE A 115 8.19 -15.21 -12.40
N TYR A 116 7.83 -16.49 -12.41
CA TYR A 116 6.49 -16.98 -12.14
C TYR A 116 6.44 -17.61 -10.76
N CYS A 117 5.70 -16.98 -9.83
CA CYS A 117 5.60 -17.44 -8.46
C CYS A 117 4.22 -18.04 -8.17
N PHE A 118 4.19 -19.22 -7.53
CA PHE A 118 2.96 -19.88 -7.13
C PHE A 118 2.91 -20.10 -5.62
N CYS A 119 1.90 -19.52 -4.97
CA CYS A 119 1.62 -19.71 -3.54
C CYS A 119 0.66 -20.88 -3.38
N VAL A 120 1.09 -21.92 -2.65
CA VAL A 120 0.40 -23.21 -2.59
C VAL A 120 0.06 -23.63 -1.15
N TYR A 121 -1.12 -24.21 -0.95
CA TYR A 121 -1.57 -24.82 0.30
C TYR A 121 -2.23 -26.18 0.06
N LEU A 122 -1.41 -27.23 0.02
CA LEU A 122 -1.89 -28.56 -0.37
C LEU A 122 -2.65 -29.27 0.77
N PRO A 123 -3.53 -30.23 0.47
CA PRO A 123 -4.33 -30.92 1.48
C PRO A 123 -3.47 -31.62 2.55
N ALA A 124 -3.75 -31.38 3.83
CA ALA A 124 -3.08 -32.02 4.95
C ALA A 124 -3.31 -33.54 5.02
N SER A 125 -2.52 -34.23 5.85
CA SER A 125 -2.58 -35.68 6.07
C SER A 125 -3.93 -36.20 6.58
N SER A 126 -4.74 -35.31 7.17
CA SER A 126 -6.12 -35.60 7.59
C SER A 126 -7.11 -35.78 6.43
N LYS A 127 -6.74 -35.39 5.21
CA LYS A 127 -7.57 -35.56 4.01
C LYS A 127 -7.19 -36.84 3.24
N PRO A 128 -8.08 -37.37 2.38
CA PRO A 128 -7.75 -38.50 1.52
C PRO A 128 -6.51 -38.23 0.67
N PHE A 129 -5.66 -39.24 0.51
CA PHE A 129 -4.43 -39.14 -0.29
C PHE A 129 -4.70 -38.71 -1.74
N GLU A 130 -5.79 -39.16 -2.35
CA GLU A 130 -6.13 -38.80 -3.73
C GLU A 130 -6.31 -37.30 -3.94
N HIS A 131 -6.82 -36.58 -2.93
CA HIS A 131 -6.93 -35.12 -3.04
C HIS A 131 -5.54 -34.50 -3.16
N PHE A 132 -4.59 -34.96 -2.35
CA PHE A 132 -3.20 -34.51 -2.42
C PHE A 132 -2.57 -34.82 -3.79
N ARG A 133 -2.76 -36.04 -4.31
CA ARG A 133 -2.24 -36.46 -5.63
C ARG A 133 -2.74 -35.56 -6.76
N ILE A 134 -4.04 -35.26 -6.81
CA ILE A 134 -4.64 -34.36 -7.81
C ILE A 134 -3.97 -32.97 -7.78
N TYR A 135 -3.66 -32.44 -6.60
CA TYR A 135 -2.97 -31.15 -6.52
C TYR A 135 -1.51 -31.22 -6.97
N VAL A 136 -0.80 -32.34 -6.73
CA VAL A 136 0.56 -32.53 -7.26
C VAL A 136 0.54 -32.59 -8.79
N GLU A 137 -0.44 -33.27 -9.39
CA GLU A 137 -0.64 -33.31 -10.86
C GLU A 137 -0.94 -31.91 -11.41
N ARG A 138 -1.83 -31.15 -10.76
CA ARG A 138 -2.09 -29.75 -11.17
C ARG A 138 -0.86 -28.85 -11.04
N LEU A 139 -0.02 -29.04 -10.02
CA LEU A 139 1.25 -28.30 -9.92
C LEU A 139 2.23 -28.68 -11.02
N TYR A 140 2.24 -29.94 -11.46
CA TYR A 140 3.03 -30.39 -12.60
C TYR A 140 2.61 -29.66 -13.87
N ASP A 141 1.31 -29.61 -14.16
CA ASP A 141 0.78 -28.91 -15.34
C ASP A 141 1.13 -27.42 -15.30
N ILE A 142 0.93 -26.76 -14.15
CA ILE A 142 1.32 -25.36 -13.94
C ILE A 142 2.81 -25.17 -14.22
N TYR A 143 3.67 -26.00 -13.62
CA TYR A 143 5.11 -25.87 -13.82
C TYR A 143 5.51 -26.04 -15.29
N MET A 144 4.95 -27.04 -15.98
CA MET A 144 5.27 -27.31 -17.39
C MET A 144 4.87 -26.18 -18.33
N ILE A 145 3.78 -25.45 -18.01
CA ILE A 145 3.36 -24.28 -18.78
C ILE A 145 4.33 -23.11 -18.53
N TYR A 146 4.57 -22.74 -17.27
CA TYR A 146 5.27 -21.51 -16.95
C TYR A 146 6.79 -21.62 -17.00
N SER A 147 7.35 -22.83 -16.89
CA SER A 147 8.80 -23.06 -17.05
C SER A 147 9.29 -22.81 -18.48
N GLN A 148 8.39 -22.81 -19.47
CA GLN A 148 8.70 -22.41 -20.84
C GLN A 148 8.75 -20.89 -21.04
N LEU A 149 8.18 -20.13 -20.09
CA LEU A 149 8.05 -18.68 -20.16
C LEU A 149 9.10 -17.95 -19.31
N GLY A 150 9.65 -18.62 -18.30
CA GLY A 150 10.71 -18.09 -17.46
C GLY A 150 10.94 -18.90 -16.19
N THR A 151 11.51 -18.25 -15.18
CA THR A 151 11.89 -18.93 -13.93
C THR A 151 10.67 -19.16 -13.04
N VAL A 152 10.38 -20.43 -12.73
CA VAL A 152 9.27 -20.80 -11.84
C VAL A 152 9.75 -20.99 -10.40
N ILE A 153 9.05 -20.37 -9.46
CA ILE A 153 9.24 -20.52 -8.01
C ILE A 153 7.92 -20.97 -7.37
N ILE A 154 7.94 -22.11 -6.68
CA ILE A 154 6.76 -22.61 -5.94
C ILE A 154 7.00 -22.42 -4.45
N LEU A 155 6.11 -21.71 -3.77
CA LEU A 155 6.22 -21.35 -2.36
C LEU A 155 4.98 -21.78 -1.59
N GLY A 156 5.14 -22.48 -0.47
CA GLY A 156 4.02 -22.67 0.44
C GLY A 156 4.09 -23.92 1.29
N ASP A 157 2.94 -24.25 1.88
CA ASP A 157 2.74 -25.43 2.70
C ASP A 157 2.29 -26.58 1.79
N ILE A 158 3.22 -27.49 1.54
CA ILE A 158 3.00 -28.68 0.71
C ILE A 158 2.35 -29.79 1.52
N ASN A 159 2.41 -29.78 2.86
CA ASN A 159 1.96 -30.92 3.66
C ASN A 159 2.63 -32.27 3.29
N ALA A 160 3.84 -32.23 2.75
CA ALA A 160 4.66 -33.40 2.41
C ALA A 160 6.13 -33.13 2.71
N LYS A 161 6.87 -34.17 3.11
CA LYS A 161 8.29 -34.05 3.46
C LYS A 161 9.16 -34.21 2.23
N VAL A 162 10.31 -33.53 2.23
CA VAL A 162 11.30 -33.58 1.15
C VAL A 162 12.66 -34.03 1.70
N ASN A 163 13.35 -34.87 0.94
CA ASN A 163 14.75 -35.22 1.23
C ASN A 163 15.67 -34.11 0.72
N GLY A 164 16.72 -33.80 1.49
CA GLY A 164 17.74 -32.85 1.10
C GLY A 164 18.97 -33.00 1.98
N PRO A 165 20.10 -32.35 1.63
CA PRO A 165 21.35 -32.42 2.40
C PRO A 165 21.19 -32.15 3.91
N ARG A 166 20.23 -31.31 4.29
CA ARG A 166 19.94 -30.95 5.70
C ARG A 166 18.73 -31.70 6.29
N SER A 167 18.17 -32.70 5.60
CA SER A 167 16.99 -33.43 6.06
C SER A 167 17.37 -34.65 6.91
N PHE A 168 16.78 -34.76 8.11
CA PHE A 168 17.06 -35.83 9.07
C PHE A 168 16.03 -36.96 9.07
N ASN A 169 14.93 -36.83 8.32
CA ASN A 169 13.82 -37.77 8.33
C ASN A 169 13.70 -38.49 6.98
N SER A 170 13.70 -39.83 7.00
CA SER A 170 13.46 -40.60 5.78
C SER A 170 12.02 -40.40 5.28
N VAL A 171 11.89 -39.95 4.04
CA VAL A 171 10.61 -39.95 3.28
C VAL A 171 10.14 -41.39 3.11
N ARG A 172 9.07 -41.77 3.83
CA ARG A 172 8.47 -43.12 3.77
C ARG A 172 6.97 -43.11 3.51
N ASP A 173 6.27 -42.05 3.87
CA ASP A 173 4.84 -41.97 3.67
C ASP A 173 4.49 -41.70 2.20
N LYS A 174 3.34 -42.21 1.76
CA LYS A 174 2.92 -42.17 0.35
C LYS A 174 2.91 -40.74 -0.23
N ARG A 175 2.54 -39.72 0.57
CA ARG A 175 2.47 -38.32 0.12
C ARG A 175 3.86 -37.78 -0.18
N SER A 176 4.76 -37.92 0.78
CA SER A 176 6.16 -37.49 0.64
C SER A 176 6.86 -38.24 -0.50
N VAL A 177 6.58 -39.53 -0.71
CA VAL A 177 7.12 -40.30 -1.85
C VAL A 177 6.58 -39.78 -3.19
N THR A 178 5.28 -39.53 -3.31
CA THR A 178 4.68 -38.95 -4.52
C THR A 178 5.26 -37.57 -4.82
N PHE A 179 5.41 -36.73 -3.80
CA PHE A 179 5.98 -35.39 -3.97
C PHE A 179 7.46 -35.43 -4.33
N ALA A 180 8.24 -36.36 -3.76
CA ALA A 180 9.65 -36.56 -4.13
C ALA A 180 9.80 -36.92 -5.62
N LYS A 181 8.92 -37.78 -6.17
CA LYS A 181 8.92 -38.09 -7.61
C LYS A 181 8.67 -36.85 -8.48
N PHE A 182 7.71 -36.01 -8.10
CA PHE A 182 7.44 -34.73 -8.75
C PHE A 182 8.68 -33.82 -8.76
N LEU A 183 9.40 -33.75 -7.63
CA LEU A 183 10.63 -32.96 -7.55
C LEU A 183 11.75 -33.53 -8.42
N ASP A 184 11.94 -34.85 -8.39
CA ASP A 184 12.98 -35.53 -9.18
C ASP A 184 12.74 -35.37 -10.69
N GLU A 185 11.48 -35.51 -11.13
CA GLU A 185 11.08 -35.38 -12.55
C GLU A 185 11.29 -33.96 -13.08
N LEU A 186 10.90 -32.95 -12.30
CA LEU A 186 11.04 -31.53 -12.67
C LEU A 186 12.39 -30.92 -12.27
N ARG A 187 13.29 -31.72 -11.69
CA ARG A 187 14.60 -31.30 -11.15
C ARG A 187 14.50 -30.14 -10.16
N LEU A 188 13.45 -30.12 -9.35
CA LEU A 188 13.19 -29.09 -8.35
C LEU A 188 13.91 -29.39 -7.04
N VAL A 189 14.39 -28.36 -6.37
CA VAL A 189 15.04 -28.46 -5.05
C VAL A 189 14.37 -27.56 -4.03
N SER A 190 14.28 -28.02 -2.78
CA SER A 190 13.86 -27.15 -1.67
C SER A 190 15.04 -26.39 -1.09
N LEU A 191 14.97 -25.06 -1.15
CA LEU A 191 16.09 -24.17 -0.86
C LEU A 191 16.64 -24.29 0.56
N HIS A 192 15.78 -24.26 1.58
CA HIS A 192 16.23 -24.30 2.98
C HIS A 192 16.86 -25.64 3.40
N LEU A 193 16.62 -26.70 2.63
CA LEU A 193 17.17 -28.04 2.86
C LEU A 193 18.48 -28.29 2.12
N GLN A 194 18.92 -27.37 1.25
CA GLN A 194 20.22 -27.45 0.59
C GLN A 194 21.36 -27.15 1.56
N SER A 195 22.59 -27.49 1.17
CA SER A 195 23.79 -27.32 2.01
C SER A 195 24.04 -25.86 2.44
N PHE A 196 23.67 -24.89 1.60
CA PHE A 196 23.74 -23.46 1.93
C PHE A 196 22.58 -22.96 2.81
N GLY A 197 21.57 -23.80 3.07
CA GLY A 197 20.43 -23.43 3.89
C GLY A 197 20.85 -23.17 5.33
N GLU A 198 20.22 -22.18 5.96
CA GLU A 198 20.45 -21.78 7.35
C GLU A 198 19.22 -22.00 8.24
N GLY A 199 19.38 -21.78 9.55
CA GLY A 199 18.29 -21.86 10.53
C GLY A 199 17.83 -23.30 10.82
N ASN A 200 16.60 -23.45 11.28
CA ASN A 200 16.03 -24.75 11.61
C ASN A 200 15.85 -25.63 10.35
N THR A 201 15.92 -26.96 10.52
CA THR A 201 15.69 -27.94 9.44
C THR A 201 14.24 -28.44 9.39
N PHE A 202 13.36 -27.82 10.17
CA PHE A 202 11.93 -28.09 10.21
C PHE A 202 11.18 -26.78 10.11
N THR A 203 9.97 -26.82 9.56
CA THR A 203 9.12 -25.64 9.38
C THR A 203 7.85 -25.76 10.21
N PHE A 204 7.40 -26.98 10.51
CA PHE A 204 6.19 -27.26 11.28
C PHE A 204 6.50 -27.96 12.62
N GLN A 205 5.82 -27.54 13.68
CA GLN A 205 5.89 -28.17 15.00
C GLN A 205 4.51 -28.25 15.67
N SER A 206 3.96 -29.47 15.79
CA SER A 206 2.65 -29.69 16.42
C SER A 206 2.59 -29.20 17.87
N TYR A 207 1.46 -28.57 18.23
CA TYR A 207 1.16 -28.12 19.60
C TYR A 207 1.13 -29.23 20.64
N GLU A 208 0.91 -30.48 20.23
CA GLU A 208 0.74 -31.65 21.12
C GLU A 208 2.07 -32.39 21.39
N SER A 209 3.21 -31.71 21.25
CA SER A 209 4.56 -32.31 21.40
C SER A 209 4.88 -33.39 20.36
N GLY A 210 4.26 -33.30 19.18
CA GLY A 210 4.56 -34.18 18.04
C GLY A 210 5.91 -33.87 17.37
N PRO A 211 6.41 -34.77 16.50
CA PRO A 211 7.68 -34.58 15.81
C PRO A 211 7.64 -33.35 14.91
N SER A 212 8.75 -32.61 14.86
CA SER A 212 8.90 -31.45 13.97
C SER A 212 9.23 -31.90 12.55
N THR A 213 8.64 -31.26 11.55
CA THR A 213 8.74 -31.67 10.14
C THR A 213 8.97 -30.49 9.21
N ALA A 214 9.74 -30.67 8.14
CA ALA A 214 9.80 -29.73 7.03
C ALA A 214 8.71 -30.09 6.02
N ILE A 215 7.65 -29.27 5.96
CA ILE A 215 6.51 -29.44 5.04
C ILE A 215 6.18 -28.14 4.28
N ASP A 216 6.79 -27.04 4.69
CA ASP A 216 6.77 -25.77 3.98
C ASP A 216 8.03 -25.70 3.11
N HIS A 217 7.88 -25.27 1.86
CA HIS A 217 8.99 -25.27 0.91
C HIS A 217 8.97 -24.00 0.04
N ILE A 218 10.18 -23.53 -0.29
CA ILE A 218 10.44 -22.67 -1.45
C ILE A 218 11.21 -23.54 -2.43
N LEU A 219 10.64 -23.76 -3.60
CA LEU A 219 11.12 -24.68 -4.63
C LEU A 219 11.53 -23.91 -5.87
N ILE A 220 12.66 -24.29 -6.45
CA ILE A 220 13.17 -23.76 -7.71
C ILE A 220 13.86 -24.88 -8.49
N SER A 221 13.97 -24.73 -9.81
CA SER A 221 14.79 -25.63 -10.63
C SER A 221 16.23 -25.64 -10.13
N LYS A 222 16.83 -26.84 -10.07
CA LYS A 222 18.25 -27.03 -9.76
C LYS A 222 19.16 -26.26 -10.71
N ASP A 223 18.71 -26.01 -11.94
CA ASP A 223 19.48 -25.30 -12.94
C ASP A 223 19.56 -23.78 -12.64
N ASN A 224 18.63 -23.26 -11.81
CA ASN A 224 18.57 -21.87 -11.37
C ASN A 224 19.16 -21.65 -9.96
N ILE A 225 19.84 -22.64 -9.39
CA ILE A 225 20.36 -22.58 -8.02
C ILE A 225 21.45 -21.52 -7.84
N SER A 226 22.17 -21.17 -8.92
CA SER A 226 23.20 -20.12 -8.94
C SER A 226 22.63 -18.72 -8.67
N LEU A 227 21.33 -18.53 -8.91
CA LEU A 227 20.65 -17.27 -8.62
C LEU A 227 20.39 -17.11 -7.12
N ILE A 228 20.56 -18.14 -6.28
CA ILE A 228 20.19 -18.09 -4.86
C ILE A 228 21.37 -17.56 -4.04
N ASP A 229 21.15 -16.42 -3.37
CA ASP A 229 22.10 -15.81 -2.44
C ASP A 229 22.05 -16.51 -1.07
N SER A 230 20.85 -16.75 -0.55
CA SER A 230 20.66 -17.38 0.77
C SER A 230 19.25 -17.95 0.91
N ALA A 231 19.11 -18.94 1.81
CA ALA A 231 17.82 -19.48 2.22
C ALA A 231 17.86 -19.87 3.71
N ARG A 232 16.82 -19.53 4.46
CA ARG A 232 16.79 -19.65 5.91
C ARG A 232 15.38 -19.94 6.42
N VAL A 233 15.25 -20.86 7.37
CA VAL A 233 14.05 -20.94 8.21
C VAL A 233 14.20 -20.00 9.40
N LEU A 234 13.21 -19.14 9.64
CA LEU A 234 13.24 -18.23 10.79
C LEU A 234 13.05 -18.99 12.11
N ASP A 235 13.72 -18.52 13.15
CA ASP A 235 13.60 -19.08 14.50
C ASP A 235 12.25 -18.75 15.14
N ASP A 236 11.90 -19.50 16.20
CA ASP A 236 10.69 -19.27 16.99
C ASP A 236 10.67 -17.84 17.58
N HIS A 237 9.53 -17.17 17.47
CA HIS A 237 9.36 -15.76 17.83
C HIS A 237 8.12 -15.53 18.70
N SER A 238 8.17 -14.54 19.61
CA SER A 238 7.06 -14.22 20.55
C SER A 238 5.72 -14.02 19.85
N PHE A 239 5.78 -13.30 18.74
CA PHE A 239 4.62 -12.93 17.95
C PHE A 239 4.18 -14.06 17.02
N ASN A 240 5.02 -15.07 16.76
CA ASN A 240 4.57 -16.23 16.00
C ASN A 240 3.47 -16.96 16.78
N VAL A 241 2.30 -17.03 16.19
CA VAL A 241 1.12 -17.71 16.72
C VAL A 241 0.71 -18.91 15.87
N SER A 242 1.42 -19.15 14.76
CA SER A 242 1.32 -20.33 13.93
C SER A 242 2.21 -21.44 14.50
N ASP A 243 1.89 -22.69 14.20
CA ASP A 243 2.80 -23.84 14.36
C ASP A 243 3.78 -24.00 13.19
N HIS A 244 3.72 -23.10 12.20
CA HIS A 244 4.66 -23.02 11.10
C HIS A 244 5.66 -21.85 11.28
N HIS A 245 6.88 -22.09 10.82
CA HIS A 245 8.00 -21.14 10.79
C HIS A 245 8.17 -20.63 9.36
N PRO A 246 8.29 -19.30 9.17
CA PRO A 246 8.55 -18.73 7.85
C PRO A 246 9.87 -19.20 7.25
N ILE A 247 9.89 -19.36 5.93
CA ILE A 247 11.11 -19.56 5.14
C ILE A 247 11.39 -18.29 4.37
N ILE A 248 12.62 -17.80 4.42
CA ILE A 248 13.10 -16.67 3.62
C ILE A 248 14.15 -17.17 2.63
N ALA A 249 14.06 -16.72 1.39
CA ALA A 249 15.09 -16.94 0.37
C ALA A 249 15.40 -15.63 -0.37
N LYS A 250 16.67 -15.38 -0.64
CA LYS A 250 17.13 -14.22 -1.41
C LYS A 250 17.64 -14.68 -2.77
N LEU A 251 17.10 -14.08 -3.82
CA LEU A 251 17.44 -14.33 -5.21
C LEU A 251 18.25 -13.14 -5.73
N ILE A 252 19.38 -13.41 -6.37
CA ILE A 252 20.21 -12.44 -7.09
C ILE A 252 19.64 -12.31 -8.50
N LEU A 253 19.45 -11.07 -8.94
CA LEU A 253 19.10 -10.76 -10.32
C LEU A 253 20.27 -10.05 -11.00
N ASP A 254 20.63 -10.50 -12.20
CA ASP A 254 21.67 -9.88 -12.99
C ASP A 254 21.18 -8.54 -13.56
N ASN A 255 21.89 -7.45 -13.21
CA ASN A 255 21.76 -6.10 -13.76
C ASN A 255 20.34 -5.48 -13.83
N THR A 256 19.45 -5.82 -12.90
CA THR A 256 18.07 -5.27 -12.90
C THR A 256 17.92 -4.17 -11.85
N VAL A 257 17.77 -2.92 -12.28
CA VAL A 257 17.14 -1.90 -11.44
C VAL A 257 15.64 -2.17 -11.56
N ILE A 258 15.06 -2.92 -10.61
CA ILE A 258 13.61 -2.85 -10.38
C ILE A 258 13.40 -1.39 -10.00
N ALA A 259 12.97 -0.55 -10.95
CA ALA A 259 13.25 0.88 -10.88
C ALA A 259 12.89 1.43 -9.50
N ASP A 260 13.90 1.96 -8.81
CA ASP A 260 13.73 2.81 -7.65
C ASP A 260 12.80 3.92 -8.08
N THR A 261 11.50 3.72 -7.85
CA THR A 261 10.60 4.85 -7.76
C THR A 261 11.05 5.57 -6.50
N GLU A 262 11.61 6.76 -6.70
CA GLU A 262 11.66 7.79 -5.67
C GLU A 262 10.42 7.63 -4.81
N THR A 263 10.66 7.35 -3.53
CA THR A 263 9.57 7.19 -2.59
C THR A 263 8.81 8.50 -2.64
N ILE A 264 7.59 8.51 -3.19
CA ILE A 264 6.69 9.65 -3.01
C ILE A 264 6.48 9.69 -1.50
N ILE A 265 7.25 10.56 -0.83
CA ILE A 265 7.10 10.82 0.59
C ILE A 265 5.69 11.36 0.71
N LYS A 266 4.76 10.52 1.17
CA LYS A 266 3.42 11.00 1.54
C LYS A 266 3.63 11.97 2.70
N GLN A 267 3.71 13.26 2.38
CA GLN A 267 3.74 14.30 3.39
C GLN A 267 2.53 14.13 4.30
N SER A 268 2.78 14.12 5.62
CA SER A 268 1.75 13.91 6.61
C SER A 268 0.81 15.11 6.64
N LYS A 269 -0.47 14.90 6.29
CA LYS A 269 -1.47 15.98 6.29
C LYS A 269 -1.61 16.65 7.65
N VAL A 270 -1.71 17.98 7.67
CA VAL A 270 -2.03 18.77 8.86
C VAL A 270 -3.35 18.31 9.50
N SER A 271 -3.39 18.32 10.82
CA SER A 271 -4.59 18.06 11.62
C SER A 271 -5.21 19.36 12.13
N TRP A 272 -5.90 20.10 11.27
CA TRP A 272 -6.52 21.40 11.61
C TRP A 272 -7.45 21.38 12.83
N ASN A 273 -8.15 20.26 13.09
CA ASN A 273 -8.97 20.14 14.30
C ASN A 273 -8.11 20.16 15.58
N LYS A 274 -6.99 19.44 15.58
CA LYS A 274 -6.05 19.43 16.72
C LYS A 274 -5.34 20.78 16.88
N ALA A 275 -5.01 21.43 15.75
CA ALA A 275 -4.39 22.75 15.77
C ALA A 275 -5.29 23.80 16.48
N ARG A 276 -6.61 23.74 16.23
CA ARG A 276 -7.59 24.62 16.88
C ARG A 276 -7.73 24.36 18.39
N GLU A 277 -7.74 23.09 18.80
CA GLU A 277 -7.90 22.72 20.21
C GLU A 277 -6.71 23.12 21.09
N LYS A 278 -5.51 23.18 20.52
CA LYS A 278 -4.26 23.44 21.24
C LYS A 278 -3.73 24.87 21.12
N ASN A 279 -4.48 25.77 20.49
CA ASN A 279 -4.10 27.16 20.21
C ASN A 279 -2.88 27.34 19.27
N ASN A 280 -2.48 26.31 18.51
CA ASN A 280 -1.35 26.35 17.57
C ASN A 280 -1.55 27.33 16.39
N LEU A 281 -2.73 27.92 16.23
CA LEU A 281 -3.02 28.85 15.13
C LEU A 281 -2.30 30.19 15.29
N GLU A 282 -2.13 30.66 16.54
CA GLU A 282 -1.39 31.89 16.83
C GLU A 282 0.11 31.68 16.57
N ASP A 283 0.65 30.54 17.01
CA ASP A 283 2.03 30.13 16.74
C ASP A 283 2.29 30.02 15.23
N PHE A 284 1.38 29.39 14.49
CA PHE A 284 1.49 29.29 13.02
C PHE A 284 1.46 30.66 12.35
N SER A 285 0.56 31.56 12.76
CA SER A 285 0.51 32.94 12.25
C SER A 285 1.81 33.70 12.55
N PHE A 286 2.39 33.49 13.73
CA PHE A 286 3.63 34.13 14.14
C PHE A 286 4.82 33.59 13.34
N ALA A 287 5.00 32.27 13.27
CA ALA A 287 6.05 31.63 12.48
C ALA A 287 5.96 31.99 10.99
N THR A 288 4.75 32.01 10.41
CA THR A 288 4.53 32.46 9.03
C THR A 288 5.03 33.90 8.83
N SER A 289 4.80 34.78 9.81
CA SER A 289 5.27 36.16 9.75
C SER A 289 6.80 36.27 9.87
N GLN A 290 7.44 35.39 10.64
CA GLN A 290 8.90 35.34 10.75
C GLN A 290 9.56 34.89 9.44
N HIS A 291 9.05 33.82 8.83
CA HIS A 291 9.58 33.31 7.55
C HIS A 291 9.35 34.28 6.40
N LEU A 292 8.23 35.02 6.41
CA LEU A 292 7.96 36.06 5.42
C LEU A 292 8.78 37.33 5.61
N TRP A 293 9.36 37.58 6.80
CA TRP A 293 10.12 38.81 7.07
C TRP A 293 11.29 39.01 6.11
N GLY A 294 11.96 37.91 5.72
CA GLY A 294 13.09 37.93 4.79
C GLY A 294 12.70 37.89 3.31
N VAL A 295 11.40 37.82 2.99
CA VAL A 295 10.95 37.71 1.60
C VAL A 295 10.84 39.10 0.97
N GLU A 296 11.79 39.42 0.09
CA GLU A 296 11.77 40.67 -0.66
C GLU A 296 10.55 40.77 -1.57
N ILE A 297 9.89 41.94 -1.54
CA ILE A 297 8.71 42.21 -2.37
C ILE A 297 9.18 42.85 -3.68
N PRO A 298 8.93 42.21 -4.84
CA PRO A 298 9.30 42.78 -6.13
C PRO A 298 8.59 44.11 -6.41
N SER A 299 9.26 45.00 -7.13
CA SER A 299 8.66 46.25 -7.62
C SER A 299 7.59 45.98 -8.68
N LEU A 300 6.63 46.89 -8.84
CA LEU A 300 5.71 46.86 -9.99
C LEU A 300 6.51 46.88 -11.30
N GLY A 301 6.10 46.07 -12.28
CA GLY A 301 6.81 45.91 -13.54
C GLY A 301 8.07 45.05 -13.48
N CYS A 302 8.26 44.28 -12.38
CA CYS A 302 9.32 43.28 -12.29
C CYS A 302 9.19 42.19 -13.37
N SER A 303 10.26 41.42 -13.54
CA SER A 303 10.25 40.35 -14.52
C SER A 303 9.34 39.19 -14.09
N ASN A 304 8.89 38.38 -15.06
CA ASN A 304 8.08 37.21 -14.77
C ASN A 304 8.80 36.22 -13.83
N CYS A 305 10.13 36.11 -13.88
CA CYS A 305 10.87 35.23 -12.98
C CYS A 305 10.90 35.74 -11.54
N ASP A 306 10.84 37.07 -11.33
CA ASP A 306 10.71 37.65 -9.99
C ASP A 306 9.36 37.30 -9.36
N ILE A 307 8.28 37.28 -10.17
CA ILE A 307 6.94 36.89 -9.70
C ILE A 307 6.91 35.40 -9.33
N GLU A 308 7.55 34.54 -10.12
CA GLU A 308 7.68 33.10 -9.83
C GLU A 308 8.46 32.86 -8.53
N CYS A 309 9.62 33.51 -8.39
CA CYS A 309 10.46 33.40 -7.20
C CYS A 309 9.72 33.90 -5.96
N TYR A 310 9.03 35.05 -6.07
CA TYR A 310 8.25 35.61 -4.98
C TYR A 310 7.09 34.70 -4.55
N TYR A 311 6.36 34.10 -5.50
CA TYR A 311 5.34 33.10 -5.17
C TYR A 311 5.93 31.87 -4.48
N SER A 312 7.06 31.33 -5.00
CA SER A 312 7.75 30.19 -4.38
C SER A 312 8.16 30.50 -2.94
N ASN A 313 8.76 31.66 -2.70
CA ASN A 313 9.19 32.06 -1.35
C ASN A 313 8.02 32.19 -0.37
N ILE A 314 6.84 32.65 -0.84
CA ILE A 314 5.63 32.68 -0.02
C ILE A 314 5.17 31.26 0.32
N VAL A 315 5.16 30.35 -0.64
CA VAL A 315 4.79 28.94 -0.42
C VAL A 315 5.76 28.27 0.56
N ASP A 316 7.06 28.46 0.36
CA ASP A 316 8.11 27.91 1.22
C ASP A 316 7.99 28.44 2.66
N ALA A 317 7.71 29.74 2.83
CA ALA A 317 7.48 30.33 4.15
C ALA A 317 6.27 29.73 4.88
N ILE A 318 5.17 29.46 4.15
CA ILE A 318 3.99 28.80 4.72
C ILE A 318 4.33 27.35 5.14
N GLN A 319 5.01 26.60 4.29
CA GLN A 319 5.34 25.19 4.54
C GLN A 319 6.36 25.02 5.69
N GLN A 320 7.31 25.95 5.82
CA GLN A 320 8.24 25.99 6.95
C GLN A 320 7.49 26.27 8.26
N ALA A 321 6.63 27.29 8.28
CA ALA A 321 5.79 27.59 9.44
C ALA A 321 4.87 26.42 9.82
N GLU A 322 4.28 25.74 8.82
CA GLU A 322 3.45 24.55 9.01
C GLU A 322 4.23 23.46 9.75
N THR A 323 5.42 23.12 9.24
CA THR A 323 6.26 22.04 9.78
C THR A 323 6.69 22.30 11.23
N GLU A 324 6.92 23.57 11.57
CA GLU A 324 7.37 23.99 12.90
C GLU A 324 6.25 23.99 13.94
N THR A 325 5.02 24.33 13.54
CA THR A 325 3.99 24.73 14.50
C THR A 325 2.73 23.87 14.45
N LEU A 326 2.40 23.27 13.31
CA LEU A 326 1.13 22.59 13.12
C LEU A 326 1.22 21.08 13.42
N PRO A 327 0.24 20.52 14.15
CA PRO A 327 0.22 19.10 14.44
C PRO A 327 -0.13 18.33 13.17
N HIS A 328 0.82 17.57 12.65
CA HIS A 328 0.55 16.65 11.56
C HIS A 328 -0.15 15.38 12.04
N LYS A 329 -0.96 14.80 11.15
CA LYS A 329 -1.51 13.46 11.38
C LYS A 329 -0.37 12.44 11.25
N THR A 330 0.30 12.16 12.36
CA THR A 330 1.10 10.95 12.48
C THR A 330 0.15 9.76 12.54
N PHE A 331 0.02 9.05 11.43
CA PHE A 331 -0.69 7.79 11.45
C PHE A 331 0.15 6.75 12.20
N VAL A 332 -0.11 6.60 13.49
CA VAL A 332 0.47 5.53 14.29
C VAL A 332 -0.33 4.27 14.02
N LYS A 333 -0.02 3.59 12.90
CA LYS A 333 -0.78 2.44 12.36
C LYS A 333 -1.02 1.32 13.39
N TYR A 334 -0.16 1.22 14.42
CA TYR A 334 -0.18 0.12 15.39
C TYR A 334 -1.05 0.37 16.63
N LEU A 335 -1.41 1.62 16.96
CA LEU A 335 -2.32 1.90 18.08
C LEU A 335 -3.76 1.72 17.61
N LYS A 336 -4.16 0.44 17.57
CA LYS A 336 -5.53 0.02 17.40
C LYS A 336 -6.39 0.72 18.47
N PRO A 337 -7.56 1.29 18.13
CA PRO A 337 -8.40 2.01 19.10
C PRO A 337 -8.80 1.18 20.33
N TYR A 338 -8.80 -0.15 20.20
CA TYR A 338 -9.06 -1.12 21.26
C TYR A 338 -7.83 -1.52 22.09
N TRP A 339 -6.67 -0.91 21.86
CA TRP A 339 -5.45 -1.11 22.68
C TRP A 339 -5.51 -0.24 23.93
N THR A 340 -6.17 -0.75 24.97
CA THR A 340 -6.37 -0.04 26.24
C THR A 340 -5.15 -0.13 27.17
N HIS A 341 -5.07 0.73 28.19
CA HIS A 341 -4.05 0.64 29.25
C HIS A 341 -4.02 -0.75 29.91
N HIS A 342 -5.19 -1.38 30.09
CA HIS A 342 -5.29 -2.74 30.64
C HIS A 342 -4.66 -3.78 29.71
N VAL A 343 -4.94 -3.71 28.40
CA VAL A 343 -4.34 -4.59 27.39
C VAL A 343 -2.82 -4.38 27.33
N ASN A 344 -2.34 -3.14 27.48
CA ASN A 344 -0.92 -2.82 27.53
C ASN A 344 -0.22 -3.42 28.75
N ALA A 345 -0.81 -3.31 29.94
CA ALA A 345 -0.27 -3.90 31.17
C ALA A 345 -0.17 -5.45 31.07
N LEU A 346 -1.16 -6.09 30.44
CA LEU A 346 -1.11 -7.53 30.18
C LEU A 346 -0.05 -7.92 29.15
N HIS A 347 0.19 -7.07 28.15
CA HIS A 347 1.27 -7.24 27.18
C HIS A 347 2.65 -7.17 27.87
N GLU A 348 2.87 -6.16 28.72
CA GLU A 348 4.11 -5.99 29.49
C GLU A 348 4.35 -7.16 30.44
N ASN A 349 3.32 -7.64 31.15
CA ASN A 349 3.40 -8.82 31.99
C ASN A 349 3.81 -10.07 31.18
N MET A 350 3.17 -10.29 30.03
CA MET A 350 3.49 -11.40 29.13
C MET A 350 4.91 -11.31 28.57
N ALA A 351 5.38 -10.12 28.21
CA ALA A 351 6.73 -9.87 27.75
C ALA A 351 7.77 -10.16 28.85
N SER A 352 7.51 -9.71 30.08
CA SER A 352 8.36 -10.00 31.25
C SER A 352 8.47 -11.51 31.53
N LYS A 353 7.34 -12.23 31.53
CA LYS A 353 7.34 -13.70 31.71
C LYS A 353 8.07 -14.43 30.58
N ARG A 354 8.03 -13.90 29.35
CA ARG A 354 8.82 -14.45 28.24
C ARG A 354 10.31 -14.24 28.43
N GLN A 355 10.75 -13.07 28.89
CA GLN A 355 12.16 -12.80 29.18
C GLN A 355 12.69 -13.77 30.25
N GLN A 356 11.93 -13.99 31.33
CA GLN A 356 12.25 -14.99 32.36
C GLN A 356 12.37 -16.41 31.79
N TRP A 357 11.46 -16.79 30.90
CA TRP A 357 11.52 -18.08 30.22
C TRP A 357 12.76 -18.24 29.34
N ILE A 358 13.15 -17.19 28.61
CA ILE A 358 14.36 -17.19 27.77
C ILE A 358 15.62 -17.28 28.63
N SER A 359 15.70 -16.51 29.73
CA SER A 359 16.87 -16.53 30.63
C SER A 359 17.09 -17.88 31.30
N CYS A 360 16.04 -18.69 31.43
CA CYS A 360 16.13 -20.04 31.98
C CYS A 360 16.42 -21.12 30.93
N ASN A 361 16.99 -20.77 29.78
CA ASN A 361 17.24 -21.67 28.65
C ASN A 361 15.98 -22.34 28.08
N ARG A 362 14.86 -21.62 28.11
CA ARG A 362 13.62 -21.98 27.40
C ARG A 362 13.07 -23.37 27.80
N PRO A 363 12.86 -23.64 29.12
CA PRO A 363 12.39 -24.93 29.58
C PRO A 363 11.00 -25.25 29.03
N ARG A 364 10.66 -26.53 28.84
CA ARG A 364 9.39 -26.97 28.21
C ARG A 364 8.61 -27.88 29.15
N GLY A 365 7.38 -28.26 28.76
CA GLY A 365 6.55 -29.23 29.49
C GLY A 365 5.89 -28.66 30.75
N GLU A 366 6.00 -29.37 31.87
CA GLU A 366 5.38 -28.98 33.15
C GLU A 366 6.19 -27.92 33.93
N HIS A 367 7.28 -27.42 33.36
CA HIS A 367 8.12 -26.44 34.03
C HIS A 367 7.34 -25.14 34.36
N VAL A 368 7.42 -24.71 35.62
CA VAL A 368 6.62 -23.59 36.18
C VAL A 368 6.75 -22.31 35.33
N ILE A 369 7.99 -21.91 34.99
CA ILE A 369 8.24 -20.70 34.19
C ILE A 369 7.60 -20.77 32.80
N PHE A 370 7.56 -21.95 32.17
CA PHE A 370 6.89 -22.15 30.89
C PHE A 370 5.37 -22.06 31.05
N GLN A 371 4.80 -22.66 32.09
CA GLN A 371 3.36 -22.57 32.40
C GLN A 371 2.92 -21.13 32.69
N GLU A 372 3.73 -20.38 33.45
CA GLU A 372 3.48 -18.96 33.74
C GLU A 372 3.48 -18.11 32.46
N TYR A 373 4.48 -18.27 31.60
CA TYR A 373 4.53 -17.59 30.30
C TYR A 373 3.30 -17.93 29.44
N LYS A 374 2.94 -19.21 29.34
CA LYS A 374 1.78 -19.65 28.54
C LYS A 374 0.46 -19.14 29.11
N SER A 375 0.33 -19.07 30.43
CA SER A 375 -0.82 -18.48 31.12
C SER A 375 -0.94 -16.98 30.84
N ALA A 376 0.16 -16.22 30.99
CA ALA A 376 0.19 -14.78 30.67
C ALA A 376 -0.14 -14.52 29.19
N LYS A 377 0.40 -15.32 28.26
CA LYS A 377 0.09 -15.26 26.82
C LYS A 377 -1.39 -15.53 26.55
N ARG A 378 -2.00 -16.50 27.25
CA ARG A 378 -3.43 -16.83 27.10
C ARG A 378 -4.31 -15.69 27.63
N ASN A 379 -3.96 -15.11 28.77
CA ASN A 379 -4.71 -14.01 29.38
C ASN A 379 -4.68 -12.75 28.50
N PHE A 380 -3.49 -12.32 28.07
CA PHE A 380 -3.33 -11.21 27.13
C PHE A 380 -4.17 -11.40 25.85
N ARG A 381 -4.10 -12.59 25.24
CA ARG A 381 -4.87 -12.91 24.02
C ARG A 381 -6.38 -12.86 24.25
N ARG A 382 -6.86 -13.26 25.43
CA ARG A 382 -8.28 -13.20 25.77
C ARG A 382 -8.75 -11.76 25.87
N GLU A 383 -8.04 -10.94 26.65
CA GLU A 383 -8.46 -9.55 26.86
C GLU A 383 -8.31 -8.68 25.62
N LEU A 384 -7.33 -8.95 24.76
CA LEU A 384 -7.22 -8.29 23.46
C LEU A 384 -8.45 -8.56 22.57
N ARG A 385 -8.97 -9.80 22.57
CA ARG A 385 -10.20 -10.14 21.83
C ARG A 385 -11.43 -9.46 22.43
N ASN A 386 -11.55 -9.44 23.76
CA ASN A 386 -12.65 -8.78 24.46
C ASN A 386 -12.66 -7.28 24.16
N ALA A 387 -11.51 -6.62 24.22
CA ALA A 387 -11.38 -5.20 23.93
C ALA A 387 -11.76 -4.87 22.48
N TYR A 388 -11.35 -5.71 21.52
CA TYR A 388 -11.76 -5.60 20.13
C TYR A 388 -13.28 -5.71 19.96
N GLN A 389 -13.89 -6.76 20.52
CA GLN A 389 -15.34 -6.98 20.42
C GLN A 389 -16.13 -5.82 21.03
N LYS A 390 -15.71 -5.35 22.21
CA LYS A 390 -16.32 -4.20 22.89
C LYS A 390 -16.25 -2.94 22.03
N HIS A 391 -15.06 -2.61 21.50
CA HIS A 391 -14.89 -1.45 20.64
C HIS A 391 -15.74 -1.52 19.37
N MET A 392 -15.83 -2.69 18.75
CA MET A 392 -16.71 -2.88 17.59
C MET A 392 -18.17 -2.65 17.94
N GLN A 393 -18.65 -3.23 19.04
CA GLN A 393 -20.03 -3.03 19.51
C GLN A 393 -20.34 -1.56 19.79
N GLU A 394 -19.45 -0.85 20.48
CA GLU A 394 -19.59 0.58 20.76
C GLU A 394 -19.61 1.41 19.47
N THR A 395 -18.77 1.05 18.50
CA THR A 395 -18.74 1.71 17.19
C THR A 395 -20.05 1.51 16.43
N TYR A 396 -20.59 0.29 16.39
CA TYR A 396 -21.90 0.01 15.79
C TYR A 396 -23.02 0.78 16.48
N ASN A 397 -23.05 0.76 17.81
CA ASN A 397 -24.07 1.48 18.60
C ASN A 397 -23.99 3.00 18.38
N SER A 398 -22.79 3.58 18.24
CA SER A 398 -22.61 5.00 17.89
C SER A 398 -23.09 5.30 16.48
N LEU A 399 -22.81 4.42 15.50
CA LEU A 399 -23.25 4.59 14.13
C LEU A 399 -24.78 4.49 13.98
N GLU A 400 -25.43 3.66 14.79
CA GLU A 400 -26.88 3.52 14.84
C GLU A 400 -27.56 4.78 15.42
N LYS A 401 -26.97 5.38 16.46
CA LYS A 401 -27.48 6.62 17.08
C LYS A 401 -27.26 7.87 16.22
N ASP A 402 -26.15 7.93 15.50
CA ASP A 402 -25.74 9.09 14.70
C ASP A 402 -26.22 9.00 13.24
N PHE A 403 -27.06 7.99 12.90
CA PHE A 403 -27.49 7.67 11.54
C PHE A 403 -28.16 8.85 10.82
N ASP A 404 -29.04 9.58 11.51
CA ASP A 404 -29.77 10.72 10.96
C ASP A 404 -28.95 12.02 10.91
N ILE A 405 -27.79 12.08 11.58
CA ILE A 405 -27.04 13.33 11.82
C ILE A 405 -25.74 13.40 11.00
N ASP A 406 -24.99 12.31 10.85
CA ASP A 406 -23.69 12.31 10.15
C ASP A 406 -23.53 11.14 9.16
N GLN A 407 -24.24 11.28 8.04
CA GLN A 407 -24.14 10.35 6.90
C GLN A 407 -22.70 10.24 6.36
N LYS A 408 -21.85 11.27 6.46
CA LYS A 408 -20.47 11.23 5.95
C LYS A 408 -19.59 10.28 6.76
N ARG A 409 -19.74 10.26 8.09
CA ARG A 409 -19.04 9.33 8.98
C ARG A 409 -19.48 7.88 8.73
N LEU A 410 -20.76 7.64 8.50
CA LEU A 410 -21.29 6.34 8.09
C LEU A 410 -20.72 5.89 6.75
N TRP A 411 -20.79 6.74 5.71
CA TRP A 411 -20.21 6.42 4.40
C TRP A 411 -18.70 6.23 4.47
N SER A 412 -17.98 6.95 5.31
CA SER A 412 -16.54 6.73 5.55
C SER A 412 -16.28 5.36 6.20
N PHE A 413 -17.06 4.99 7.22
CA PHE A 413 -16.96 3.68 7.86
C PHE A 413 -17.29 2.53 6.90
N LEU A 414 -18.39 2.65 6.14
CA LEU A 414 -18.80 1.67 5.14
C LEU A 414 -17.80 1.58 3.98
N ASN A 415 -17.29 2.72 3.47
CA ASN A 415 -16.33 2.74 2.37
C ASN A 415 -14.95 2.24 2.77
N LYS A 416 -14.55 2.37 4.05
CA LYS A 416 -13.35 1.70 4.60
C LYS A 416 -13.49 0.17 4.60
N ASN A 417 -14.72 -0.34 4.63
CA ASN A 417 -15.03 -1.76 4.70
C ASN A 417 -15.51 -2.35 3.35
N LYS A 418 -15.73 -1.53 2.31
CA LYS A 418 -16.05 -1.98 0.94
C LYS A 418 -14.80 -2.45 0.19
N LYS A 419 -14.95 -3.47 -0.66
CA LYS A 419 -13.93 -3.90 -1.61
C LYS A 419 -13.62 -2.81 -2.64
N SER A 420 -12.34 -2.71 -2.96
CA SER A 420 -11.78 -2.15 -4.20
C SER A 420 -11.87 -0.63 -4.37
N LYS A 421 -10.71 0.03 -4.30
CA LYS A 421 -10.41 1.01 -5.34
C LYS A 421 -10.23 0.18 -6.61
N SER A 422 -11.18 0.21 -7.52
CA SER A 422 -11.00 -0.41 -8.83
C SER A 422 -9.79 0.25 -9.48
N CYS A 423 -8.66 -0.45 -9.50
CA CYS A 423 -7.60 -0.09 -10.42
C CYS A 423 -8.18 -0.25 -11.83
N LEU A 424 -8.02 0.76 -12.67
CA LEU A 424 -8.33 0.63 -14.09
C LEU A 424 -7.44 -0.49 -14.63
N SER A 425 -8.04 -1.60 -15.07
CA SER A 425 -7.28 -2.69 -15.70
C SER A 425 -6.99 -2.42 -17.18
N ARG A 426 -7.72 -1.48 -17.80
CA ARG A 426 -7.63 -1.21 -19.23
C ARG A 426 -8.23 0.15 -19.59
N LEU A 427 -7.47 0.96 -20.32
CA LEU A 427 -7.94 2.20 -20.96
C LEU A 427 -7.83 2.02 -22.48
N ILE A 428 -8.81 2.48 -23.25
CA ILE A 428 -8.75 2.50 -24.71
C ILE A 428 -8.86 3.96 -25.15
N VAL A 429 -7.79 4.46 -25.75
CA VAL A 429 -7.70 5.83 -26.27
C VAL A 429 -7.49 5.76 -27.78
N ASN A 430 -8.40 6.34 -28.56
CA ASN A 430 -8.33 6.35 -30.03
C ASN A 430 -8.09 4.96 -30.66
N GLY A 431 -8.65 3.90 -30.06
CA GLY A 431 -8.46 2.52 -30.50
C GLY A 431 -7.18 1.82 -30.00
N ARG A 432 -6.24 2.55 -29.40
CA ARG A 432 -5.06 1.98 -28.71
C ARG A 432 -5.45 1.47 -27.33
N GLN A 433 -5.12 0.22 -27.05
CA GLN A 433 -5.36 -0.39 -25.74
C GLN A 433 -4.16 -0.14 -24.83
N CYS A 434 -4.42 0.49 -23.69
CA CYS A 434 -3.44 0.79 -22.65
C CYS A 434 -3.69 -0.13 -21.44
N SER A 435 -2.69 -0.87 -20.98
CA SER A 435 -2.86 -1.92 -19.96
C SER A 435 -1.94 -1.83 -18.74
N THR A 436 -0.77 -1.21 -18.85
CA THR A 436 0.12 -0.97 -17.68
C THR A 436 -0.21 0.37 -17.03
N GLN A 437 0.23 0.60 -15.79
CA GLN A 437 -0.05 1.87 -15.11
C GLN A 437 0.51 3.07 -15.87
N ASP A 438 1.75 2.98 -16.36
CA ASP A 438 2.39 4.07 -17.10
C ASP A 438 1.71 4.27 -18.46
N ASP A 439 1.37 3.19 -19.16
CA ASP A 439 0.66 3.24 -20.45
C ASP A 439 -0.78 3.78 -20.29
N ILE A 440 -1.45 3.50 -19.16
CA ILE A 440 -2.75 4.09 -18.84
C ILE A 440 -2.60 5.59 -18.52
N LEU A 441 -1.54 6.00 -17.82
CA LEU A 441 -1.27 7.41 -17.53
C LEU A 441 -0.94 8.18 -18.81
N ASP A 442 -0.09 7.60 -19.67
CA ASP A 442 0.24 8.13 -20.98
C ASP A 442 -1.00 8.20 -21.87
N GLY A 443 -1.84 7.16 -21.87
CA GLY A 443 -3.12 7.17 -22.58
C GLY A 443 -4.06 8.29 -22.08
N TRP A 444 -4.18 8.50 -20.78
CA TRP A 444 -4.93 9.64 -20.24
C TRP A 444 -4.30 10.98 -20.65
N ALA A 445 -2.97 11.09 -20.63
CA ALA A 445 -2.27 12.28 -21.07
C ALA A 445 -2.55 12.57 -22.55
N GLU A 446 -2.41 11.58 -23.43
CA GLU A 446 -2.76 11.66 -24.86
C GLU A 446 -4.21 12.07 -25.07
N HIS A 447 -5.15 11.48 -24.33
CA HIS A 447 -6.57 11.81 -24.42
C HIS A 447 -6.86 13.26 -24.03
N PHE A 448 -6.41 13.71 -22.85
CA PHE A 448 -6.65 15.09 -22.43
C PHE A 448 -5.90 16.08 -23.32
N GLU A 449 -4.68 15.76 -23.74
CA GLU A 449 -3.96 16.57 -24.71
C GLU A 449 -4.76 16.71 -26.01
N SER A 450 -5.38 15.64 -26.51
CA SER A 450 -6.24 15.70 -27.70
C SER A 450 -7.49 16.59 -27.52
N ILE A 451 -8.10 16.62 -26.33
CA ILE A 451 -9.25 17.50 -26.03
C ILE A 451 -8.80 18.98 -25.99
N PHE A 452 -7.58 19.24 -25.50
CA PHE A 452 -7.06 20.59 -25.32
C PHE A 452 -6.23 21.11 -26.51
N LYS A 453 -5.84 20.26 -27.47
CA LYS A 453 -5.29 20.68 -28.77
C LYS A 453 -6.39 21.44 -29.51
N GLN A 454 -6.22 22.76 -29.66
CA GLN A 454 -6.98 23.51 -30.65
C GLN A 454 -6.79 22.82 -32.01
N ASN A 455 -7.88 22.63 -32.78
CA ASN A 455 -7.86 22.20 -34.17
C ASN A 455 -6.85 23.08 -34.93
N THR A 456 -5.62 22.60 -35.04
CA THR A 456 -4.48 23.43 -35.44
C THR A 456 -4.28 23.41 -36.94
N GLU A 457 -4.99 22.55 -37.66
CA GLU A 457 -4.90 22.49 -39.11
C GLU A 457 -6.29 22.17 -39.68
N SER A 458 -6.89 23.15 -40.38
CA SER A 458 -8.01 23.05 -41.33
C SER A 458 -9.45 23.50 -40.97
N GLU A 459 -9.75 24.02 -39.77
CA GLU A 459 -11.00 24.80 -39.60
C GLU A 459 -10.72 26.31 -39.54
N PRO A 460 -11.43 27.14 -40.32
CA PRO A 460 -11.29 28.59 -40.21
C PRO A 460 -11.71 28.99 -38.79
N VAL A 461 -10.76 29.58 -38.03
CA VAL A 461 -11.01 30.21 -36.71
C VAL A 461 -12.36 30.88 -36.77
N SER A 462 -13.31 30.44 -35.94
CA SER A 462 -14.69 30.92 -36.04
C SER A 462 -14.69 32.44 -35.93
N ASP A 463 -15.63 33.12 -36.61
CA ASP A 463 -15.76 34.58 -36.52
C ASP A 463 -15.87 35.05 -35.05
N LYS A 464 -16.35 34.17 -34.17
CA LYS A 464 -16.44 34.38 -32.72
C LYS A 464 -15.07 34.38 -32.04
N GLU A 465 -14.18 33.45 -32.37
CA GLU A 465 -12.81 33.40 -31.83
C GLU A 465 -11.93 34.53 -32.38
N ARG A 466 -12.09 34.89 -33.66
CA ARG A 466 -11.44 36.09 -34.22
C ARG A 466 -11.96 37.36 -33.55
N ALA A 467 -13.26 37.47 -33.32
CA ALA A 467 -13.84 38.60 -32.61
C ALA A 467 -13.35 38.67 -31.15
N ILE A 468 -13.25 37.54 -30.44
CA ILE A 468 -12.71 37.47 -29.07
C ILE A 468 -11.24 37.87 -29.07
N THR A 469 -10.41 37.30 -29.95
CA THR A 469 -8.97 37.61 -30.03
C THR A 469 -8.76 39.09 -30.34
N LYS A 470 -9.48 39.63 -31.33
CA LYS A 470 -9.42 41.05 -31.68
C LYS A 470 -9.92 41.95 -30.55
N THR A 471 -10.96 41.53 -29.82
CA THR A 471 -11.46 42.25 -28.63
C THR A 471 -10.43 42.22 -27.50
N VAL A 472 -9.77 41.09 -27.26
CA VAL A 472 -8.72 40.94 -26.25
C VAL A 472 -7.49 41.76 -26.63
N GLU A 473 -7.09 41.79 -27.91
CA GLU A 473 -5.96 42.60 -28.39
C GLU A 473 -6.23 44.11 -28.33
N VAL A 474 -7.45 44.53 -28.72
CA VAL A 474 -7.90 45.93 -28.60
C VAL A 474 -7.99 46.33 -27.14
N ALA A 475 -8.61 45.49 -26.29
CA ALA A 475 -8.62 45.70 -24.85
C ALA A 475 -7.19 45.73 -24.30
N HIS A 476 -6.28 44.87 -24.73
CA HIS A 476 -4.89 44.84 -24.26
C HIS A 476 -4.11 46.11 -24.65
N LYS A 477 -4.39 46.70 -25.83
CA LYS A 477 -3.82 47.99 -26.27
C LYS A 477 -4.44 49.19 -25.54
N ASP A 478 -5.78 49.25 -25.46
CA ASP A 478 -6.52 50.33 -24.80
C ASP A 478 -6.30 50.33 -23.29
N PHE A 479 -6.18 49.15 -22.70
CA PHE A 479 -5.91 48.95 -21.28
C PHE A 479 -4.48 49.33 -20.95
N ARG A 480 -3.44 48.98 -21.74
CA ARG A 480 -2.08 49.51 -21.51
C ARG A 480 -2.01 51.04 -21.51
N GLY A 481 -2.83 51.72 -22.31
CA GLY A 481 -2.92 53.19 -22.31
C GLY A 481 -3.69 53.80 -21.13
N THR A 482 -4.74 53.12 -20.63
CA THR A 482 -5.60 53.60 -19.53
C THR A 482 -5.19 53.10 -18.14
N PHE A 483 -4.45 52.00 -18.04
CA PHE A 483 -3.99 51.37 -16.78
C PHE A 483 -2.99 52.22 -16.02
N TYR A 484 -2.17 53.02 -16.71
CA TYR A 484 -1.26 53.97 -16.06
C TYR A 484 -1.99 55.08 -15.29
N ASN A 485 -3.28 55.33 -15.58
CA ASN A 485 -4.04 56.45 -15.01
C ASN A 485 -5.25 56.05 -14.15
N ASN A 486 -5.58 54.76 -13.97
CA ASN A 486 -6.84 54.33 -13.34
C ASN A 486 -6.64 53.46 -12.09
N THR A 487 -7.17 53.92 -10.96
CA THR A 487 -7.10 53.34 -9.60
C THR A 487 -7.92 52.04 -9.40
N LYS A 488 -8.50 51.47 -10.46
CA LYS A 488 -9.50 50.39 -10.38
C LYS A 488 -8.96 48.97 -10.24
N LEU A 489 -7.64 48.75 -10.33
CA LEU A 489 -7.01 47.42 -10.22
C LEU A 489 -6.17 47.23 -8.96
N ASN A 490 -6.28 48.14 -8.00
CA ASN A 490 -5.58 48.00 -6.73
C ASN A 490 -6.37 47.08 -5.80
N ILE A 491 -6.06 45.78 -5.86
CA ILE A 491 -6.59 44.80 -4.92
C ILE A 491 -6.12 45.21 -3.53
N THR A 492 -7.06 45.41 -2.62
CA THR A 492 -6.79 45.84 -1.25
C THR A 492 -6.63 44.65 -0.31
N VAL A 493 -5.94 44.86 0.82
CA VAL A 493 -5.82 43.84 1.88
C VAL A 493 -7.19 43.46 2.43
N ASN A 494 -8.11 44.43 2.52
CA ASN A 494 -9.48 44.19 2.98
C ASN A 494 -10.28 43.27 2.04
N GLU A 495 -10.08 43.39 0.73
CA GLU A 495 -10.71 42.48 -0.25
C GLU A 495 -10.18 41.06 -0.10
N VAL A 496 -8.86 40.91 0.01
CA VAL A 496 -8.23 39.60 0.25
C VAL A 496 -8.74 38.99 1.56
N GLU A 497 -8.81 39.77 2.64
CA GLU A 497 -9.33 39.30 3.92
C GLU A 497 -10.79 38.83 3.83
N LYS A 498 -11.66 39.59 3.14
CA LYS A 498 -13.06 39.20 2.92
C LYS A 498 -13.16 37.86 2.20
N VAL A 499 -12.35 37.65 1.15
CA VAL A 499 -12.32 36.38 0.40
C VAL A 499 -11.84 35.23 1.28
N LEU A 500 -10.73 35.42 2.01
CA LEU A 500 -10.16 34.39 2.89
C LEU A 500 -11.17 33.94 3.96
N LYS A 501 -11.93 34.87 4.56
CA LYS A 501 -12.98 34.56 5.53
C LYS A 501 -14.09 33.67 4.94
N CYS A 502 -14.40 33.86 3.66
CA CYS A 502 -15.46 33.12 2.96
C CYS A 502 -15.03 31.76 2.39
N LEU A 503 -13.73 31.43 2.40
CA LEU A 503 -13.25 30.13 1.91
C LEU A 503 -13.89 28.98 2.71
N LYS A 504 -14.12 27.83 2.08
CA LYS A 504 -14.67 26.64 2.77
C LYS A 504 -13.55 25.86 3.46
N ASN A 505 -13.83 25.25 4.61
CA ASN A 505 -12.85 24.39 5.28
C ASN A 505 -12.80 23.00 4.63
N ASN A 506 -11.70 22.27 4.86
CA ASN A 506 -11.44 20.89 4.43
C ASN A 506 -11.51 20.71 2.91
N LYS A 507 -11.01 21.71 2.17
CA LYS A 507 -10.83 21.61 0.72
C LYS A 507 -9.46 21.03 0.40
N ALA A 508 -9.40 20.29 -0.70
CA ALA A 508 -8.14 19.71 -1.16
C ALA A 508 -7.18 20.84 -1.55
N SER A 509 -5.91 20.69 -1.17
CA SER A 509 -4.82 21.54 -1.66
C SER A 509 -4.55 21.32 -3.14
N GLY A 510 -3.85 22.27 -3.75
CA GLY A 510 -3.22 22.09 -5.06
C GLY A 510 -1.92 21.28 -4.97
N LEU A 511 -1.14 21.32 -6.06
CA LEU A 511 0.19 20.68 -6.13
C LEU A 511 1.22 21.34 -5.19
N ASP A 512 0.94 22.56 -4.74
CA ASP A 512 1.71 23.31 -3.75
C ASP A 512 1.44 22.87 -2.29
N ASN A 513 0.53 21.91 -2.09
CA ASN A 513 0.08 21.42 -0.78
C ASN A 513 -0.50 22.51 0.16
N ILE A 514 -0.86 23.68 -0.37
CA ILE A 514 -1.45 24.77 0.42
C ILE A 514 -2.98 24.59 0.51
N GLU A 515 -3.46 24.08 1.65
CA GLU A 515 -4.89 24.07 2.01
C GLU A 515 -5.42 25.47 2.36
N TYR A 516 -6.74 25.70 2.19
CA TYR A 516 -7.38 27.01 2.45
C TYR A 516 -7.17 27.50 3.89
N GLU A 517 -7.07 26.57 4.83
CA GLU A 517 -6.79 26.86 6.23
C GLU A 517 -5.42 27.52 6.45
N HIS A 518 -4.39 27.18 5.66
CA HIS A 518 -3.09 27.89 5.74
C HIS A 518 -3.27 29.37 5.42
N LEU A 519 -4.02 29.67 4.36
CA LEU A 519 -4.27 31.04 3.93
C LEU A 519 -5.12 31.81 4.94
N LYS A 520 -6.08 31.14 5.59
CA LYS A 520 -6.93 31.74 6.63
C LYS A 520 -6.16 32.07 7.92
N TYR A 521 -5.25 31.18 8.31
CA TYR A 521 -4.58 31.25 9.62
C TYR A 521 -3.15 31.77 9.57
N GLY A 522 -2.57 32.01 8.38
CA GLY A 522 -1.21 32.54 8.22
C GLY A 522 -1.02 34.03 8.58
N GLY A 523 -2.05 34.70 9.12
CA GLY A 523 -1.91 36.01 9.74
C GLY A 523 -1.99 37.22 8.81
N ASN A 524 -1.59 38.39 9.32
CA ASN A 524 -1.61 39.66 8.59
C ASN A 524 -0.46 39.76 7.57
N SER A 525 0.73 39.25 7.91
CA SER A 525 1.90 39.30 7.02
C SER A 525 1.60 38.57 5.71
N LEU A 526 1.12 37.33 5.80
CA LEU A 526 0.73 36.54 4.63
C LEU A 526 -0.34 37.26 3.78
N ARG A 527 -1.36 37.84 4.42
CA ARG A 527 -2.38 38.64 3.71
C ARG A 527 -1.77 39.78 2.90
N ASN A 528 -0.84 40.52 3.49
CA ASN A 528 -0.15 41.61 2.79
C ASN A 528 0.66 41.09 1.60
N HIS A 529 1.42 40.01 1.79
CA HIS A 529 2.21 39.39 0.71
C HIS A 529 1.33 38.88 -0.43
N MET A 530 0.19 38.24 -0.12
CA MET A 530 -0.80 37.80 -1.11
C MET A 530 -1.40 38.99 -1.88
N THR A 531 -1.79 40.06 -1.19
CA THR A 531 -2.28 41.28 -1.84
C THR A 531 -1.24 41.86 -2.80
N LYS A 532 0.04 41.90 -2.40
CA LYS A 532 1.12 42.37 -3.28
C LYS A 532 1.32 41.44 -4.48
N LEU A 533 1.32 40.13 -4.26
CA LEU A 533 1.42 39.13 -5.32
C LEU A 533 0.30 39.29 -6.35
N PHE A 534 -0.96 39.41 -5.92
CA PHE A 534 -2.10 39.57 -6.83
C PHE A 534 -2.01 40.85 -7.65
N ASN A 535 -1.59 41.96 -7.04
CA ASN A 535 -1.38 43.21 -7.76
C ASN A 535 -0.21 43.10 -8.76
N LEU A 536 0.88 42.39 -8.43
CA LEU A 536 1.98 42.12 -9.35
C LEU A 536 1.52 41.27 -10.55
N VAL A 537 0.71 40.24 -10.31
CA VAL A 537 0.14 39.38 -11.35
C VAL A 537 -0.77 40.20 -12.29
N CYS A 538 -1.65 41.03 -11.72
CA CYS A 538 -2.53 41.90 -12.50
C CYS A 538 -1.76 42.96 -13.29
N TYR A 539 -0.72 43.57 -12.70
CA TYR A 539 0.10 44.58 -13.36
C TYR A 539 0.92 44.01 -14.52
N ASN A 540 1.54 42.84 -14.31
CA ASN A 540 2.41 42.21 -15.30
C ASN A 540 1.64 41.35 -16.32
N PHE A 541 0.33 41.19 -16.15
CA PHE A 541 -0.49 40.26 -16.96
C PHE A 541 0.09 38.85 -16.98
N TYR A 542 0.72 38.45 -15.88
CA TYR A 542 1.45 37.20 -15.75
C TYR A 542 1.01 36.44 -14.51
N SER A 543 0.44 35.26 -14.69
CA SER A 543 0.18 34.31 -13.61
C SER A 543 1.31 33.28 -13.49
N PRO A 544 1.71 32.92 -12.26
CA PRO A 544 2.67 31.85 -12.01
C PRO A 544 2.33 30.57 -12.77
N LYS A 545 3.35 29.87 -13.27
CA LYS A 545 3.18 28.62 -14.02
C LYS A 545 2.49 27.55 -13.19
N SER A 546 2.79 27.47 -11.90
CA SER A 546 2.16 26.55 -10.95
C SER A 546 0.63 26.67 -10.92
N TRP A 547 0.09 27.88 -11.11
CA TRP A 547 -1.37 28.11 -11.12
C TRP A 547 -2.05 27.56 -12.38
N LYS A 548 -1.26 27.30 -13.42
CA LYS A 548 -1.73 26.71 -14.69
C LYS A 548 -1.59 25.19 -14.68
N SER A 549 -1.00 24.62 -13.64
CA SER A 549 -0.89 23.18 -13.42
C SER A 549 -2.07 22.70 -12.57
N SER A 550 -2.66 21.56 -12.92
CA SER A 550 -3.74 20.96 -12.14
C SER A 550 -3.60 19.45 -12.09
N LEU A 551 -4.07 18.84 -11.00
CA LEU A 551 -4.17 17.39 -10.88
C LEU A 551 -5.53 16.95 -11.41
N ILE A 552 -5.54 16.26 -12.55
CA ILE A 552 -6.76 15.70 -13.13
C ILE A 552 -6.98 14.31 -12.55
N VAL A 553 -8.15 14.09 -11.95
CA VAL A 553 -8.60 12.78 -11.47
C VAL A 553 -9.82 12.36 -12.29
N PRO A 554 -9.66 11.46 -13.27
CA PRO A 554 -10.79 10.94 -14.03
C PRO A 554 -11.77 10.22 -13.11
N LEU A 555 -13.05 10.60 -13.16
CA LEU A 555 -14.11 9.97 -12.37
C LEU A 555 -15.05 9.20 -13.30
N PHE A 556 -15.03 7.87 -13.19
CA PHE A 556 -15.92 7.01 -13.96
C PHE A 556 -17.38 7.15 -13.48
N LYS A 557 -18.26 7.62 -14.36
CA LYS A 557 -19.70 7.77 -14.10
C LYS A 557 -20.52 6.52 -14.53
N GLY A 558 -20.14 5.32 -14.08
CA GLY A 558 -20.95 4.10 -14.19
C GLY A 558 -21.09 3.46 -15.59
N GLY A 559 -21.32 2.14 -15.64
CA GLY A 559 -21.46 1.32 -16.85
C GLY A 559 -21.17 -0.17 -16.60
N LYS A 560 -21.64 -1.08 -17.48
CA LYS A 560 -21.58 -2.55 -17.26
C LYS A 560 -20.15 -3.14 -17.20
N ASN A 561 -19.10 -2.39 -17.55
CA ASN A 561 -17.71 -2.85 -17.53
C ASN A 561 -16.76 -1.81 -16.90
N VAL A 562 -16.62 -1.83 -15.57
CA VAL A 562 -15.67 -0.97 -14.81
C VAL A 562 -14.18 -1.28 -15.13
N LYS A 563 -13.93 -2.38 -15.85
CA LYS A 563 -12.59 -2.86 -16.20
C LYS A 563 -12.01 -2.26 -17.49
N VAL A 564 -12.83 -1.58 -18.30
CA VAL A 564 -12.42 -1.01 -19.59
C VAL A 564 -13.08 0.35 -19.76
N ILE A 565 -12.28 1.41 -19.82
CA ILE A 565 -12.76 2.75 -20.19
C ILE A 565 -12.41 3.01 -21.64
N GLN A 566 -13.38 3.42 -22.45
CA GLN A 566 -13.17 3.84 -23.83
C GLN A 566 -13.42 5.34 -23.91
N THR A 567 -12.41 6.08 -24.36
CA THR A 567 -12.56 7.51 -24.61
C THR A 567 -12.93 7.71 -26.08
N HIS A 568 -14.07 8.34 -26.34
CA HIS A 568 -14.45 8.78 -27.68
C HIS A 568 -14.29 10.30 -27.76
N ILE A 569 -13.72 10.77 -28.87
CA ILE A 569 -13.91 12.16 -29.30
C ILE A 569 -15.15 12.08 -30.20
N GLU A 570 -16.28 12.63 -29.77
CA GLU A 570 -17.40 12.85 -30.68
C GLU A 570 -16.94 13.93 -31.67
N GLU A 571 -16.84 13.57 -32.96
CA GLU A 571 -16.56 14.49 -34.07
C GLU A 571 -17.65 15.55 -34.24
#